data_AF-A0A920DQA2-F1
#
_entry.id   AF-A0A920DQA2-F1
#
_cell.length_a   1.000
_cell.length_b   1.000
_cell.length_c   1.000
_cell.angle_alpha   90.00
_cell.angle_beta   90.00
_cell.angle_gamma   90.00
#
_symmetry.space_group_name_H-M   'P 1'
#
loop_
_entity.id
_entity.type
_entity.pdbx_description
1 polymer ?
#
loop_
_entity_poly.entity_id
_entity_poly.type
_entity_poly.pdbx_seq_one_letter_code
_entity_poly.pdbx_strand_id
1 'polypeptide(L)'
;MKIVITHFFYIFPHPQPHVPLFASEDFKGSTGKGLYADVISEIDYSVGRVLKALEDNGIAENTIVVFTSDNGPWLSYGDHAGSSGIFREGKGTAGKVDKECHVLSNIQNKLRRVL
;
A
#
# COMPACT_ATOMS: atom_id res chain seq x y z
N MET A 1 -10.66 34.83 15.85
CA MET A 1 -9.66 33.80 15.47
C MET A 1 -10.06 33.29 14.10
N LYS A 2 -9.34 33.66 13.02
CA LYS A 2 -9.65 33.17 11.68
C LYS A 2 -9.09 31.76 11.56
N ILE A 3 -9.96 30.77 11.44
CA ILE A 3 -9.57 29.43 11.01
C ILE A 3 -9.20 29.58 9.53
N VAL A 4 -7.91 29.48 9.21
CA VAL A 4 -7.45 29.36 7.82
C VAL A 4 -7.52 27.88 7.47
N ILE A 5 -8.48 27.50 6.62
CA ILE A 5 -8.60 26.13 6.13
C ILE A 5 -7.67 25.99 4.93
N THR A 6 -6.42 25.59 5.19
CA THR A 6 -5.48 25.22 4.13
C THR A 6 -5.72 23.76 3.76
N HIS A 7 -6.16 23.53 2.52
CA HIS A 7 -6.30 22.19 1.95
C HIS A 7 -4.96 21.75 1.38
N PHE A 8 -4.62 20.47 1.50
CA PHE A 8 -3.43 19.89 0.89
C PHE A 8 -3.79 18.70 0.01
N PHE A 9 -2.91 18.42 -0.95
CA PHE A 9 -2.93 17.21 -1.75
C PHE A 9 -1.54 16.59 -1.68
N TYR A 10 -1.47 15.31 -1.33
CA TYR A 10 -0.21 14.60 -1.12
C TYR A 10 -0.25 13.25 -1.84
N ILE A 11 0.77 13.00 -2.66
CA ILE A 11 1.01 11.71 -3.30
C ILE A 11 2.21 11.08 -2.62
N PHE A 12 2.03 9.86 -2.13
CA PHE A 12 3.08 9.10 -1.45
C PHE A 12 3.36 7.79 -2.20
N PRO A 13 4.24 7.82 -3.21
CA PRO A 13 4.55 6.63 -4.00
C PRO A 13 5.68 5.84 -3.33
N HIS A 14 5.37 4.64 -2.81
CA HIS A 14 6.41 3.69 -2.43
C HIS A 14 7.07 3.11 -3.71
N PRO A 15 8.40 3.11 -3.83
CA PRO A 15 9.08 2.48 -4.96
C PRO A 15 9.09 0.95 -4.83
N GLN A 16 9.04 0.45 -3.59
CA GLN A 16 8.81 -0.95 -3.27
C GLN A 16 7.30 -1.26 -3.40
N PRO A 17 6.88 -2.47 -3.82
CA PRO A 17 7.67 -3.70 -3.91
C PRO A 17 8.24 -3.96 -5.31
N HIS A 18 8.52 -2.92 -6.12
CA HIS A 18 9.23 -3.14 -7.38
C HIS A 18 10.62 -3.73 -7.11
N VAL A 19 10.93 -4.79 -7.85
CA VAL A 19 12.21 -5.50 -7.74
C VAL A 19 13.38 -4.64 -8.24
N PRO A 20 14.62 -4.82 -7.73
CA PRO A 20 15.01 -5.73 -6.66
C PRO A 20 14.46 -5.32 -5.28
N LEU A 21 14.07 -6.33 -4.49
CA LEU A 21 13.42 -6.13 -3.19
C LEU A 21 14.43 -5.76 -2.10
N PHE A 22 14.02 -4.88 -1.20
CA PHE A 22 14.77 -4.54 0.01
C PHE A 22 13.80 -4.29 1.16
N ALA A 23 14.06 -4.93 2.30
CA ALA A 23 13.39 -4.65 3.57
C ALA A 23 14.44 -4.21 4.61
N SER A 24 14.09 -3.26 5.46
CA SER A 24 14.98 -2.83 6.56
C SER A 24 15.14 -3.92 7.62
N GLU A 25 16.16 -3.79 8.47
CA GLU A 25 16.55 -4.82 9.45
C GLU A 25 15.41 -5.18 10.42
N ASP A 26 14.52 -4.24 10.75
CA ASP A 26 13.37 -4.47 11.63
C ASP A 26 12.31 -5.38 10.97
N PHE A 27 12.25 -5.42 9.64
CA PHE A 27 11.24 -6.17 8.87
C PHE A 27 11.80 -7.42 8.20
N LYS A 28 13.10 -7.46 7.92
CA LYS A 28 13.74 -8.57 7.23
C LYS A 28 13.61 -9.87 8.03
N GLY A 29 12.94 -10.86 7.44
CA GLY A 29 12.63 -12.15 8.06
C GLY A 29 11.48 -12.11 9.07
N SER A 30 10.88 -10.95 9.34
CA SER A 30 9.86 -10.78 10.39
C SER A 30 8.57 -11.55 10.09
N THR A 31 8.22 -11.72 8.81
CA THR A 31 6.96 -12.38 8.42
C THR A 31 7.08 -13.90 8.35
N GLY A 32 8.31 -14.43 8.23
CA GLY A 32 8.57 -15.84 7.92
C GLY A 32 8.03 -16.30 6.55
N LYS A 33 7.58 -15.37 5.68
CA LYS A 33 6.93 -15.64 4.38
C LYS A 33 7.76 -15.20 3.18
N GLY A 34 9.04 -14.88 3.41
CA GLY A 34 9.97 -14.44 2.38
C GLY A 34 10.02 -12.92 2.22
N LEU A 35 11.04 -12.46 1.49
CA LEU A 35 11.40 -11.04 1.42
C LEU A 35 10.28 -10.16 0.85
N TYR A 36 9.49 -10.66 -0.10
CA TYR A 36 8.34 -9.89 -0.62
C TYR A 36 7.33 -9.57 0.49
N ALA A 37 7.00 -10.54 1.34
CA ALA A 37 6.09 -10.33 2.45
C ALA A 37 6.66 -9.34 3.47
N ASP A 38 7.96 -9.41 3.76
CA ASP A 38 8.63 -8.45 4.65
C ASP A 38 8.54 -7.01 4.11
N VAL A 39 8.73 -6.83 2.80
CA VAL A 39 8.56 -5.53 2.12
C VAL A 39 7.12 -5.02 2.22
N ILE A 40 6.12 -5.89 2.00
CA ILE A 40 4.71 -5.51 2.16
C ILE A 40 4.41 -5.11 3.60
N SER A 41 4.95 -5.82 4.60
CA SER A 41 4.80 -5.45 6.01
C SER A 41 5.45 -4.11 6.36
N GLU A 42 6.58 -3.78 5.75
CA GLU A 42 7.22 -2.47 5.93
C GLU A 42 6.39 -1.33 5.31
N ILE A 43 5.81 -1.56 4.13
CA ILE A 43 4.89 -0.61 3.48
C ILE A 43 3.63 -0.40 4.35
N ASP A 44 3.04 -1.48 4.85
CA ASP A 44 1.88 -1.40 5.75
C ASP A 44 2.19 -0.58 7.01
N TYR A 45 3.33 -0.84 7.65
CA TYR A 45 3.79 -0.04 8.78
C TYR A 45 3.96 1.43 8.41
N SER A 46 4.58 1.74 7.26
CA SER A 46 4.75 3.10 6.77
C SER A 46 3.42 3.82 6.55
N VAL A 47 2.41 3.14 6.00
CA VAL A 47 1.06 3.71 5.82
C VAL A 47 0.40 3.94 7.18
N GLY A 48 0.52 3.00 8.11
CA GLY A 48 0.04 3.15 9.48
C GLY A 48 0.59 4.39 10.18
N ARG A 49 1.86 4.75 9.92
CA ARG A 49 2.48 5.99 10.43
C ARG A 49 1.83 7.25 9.87
N VAL A 50 1.47 7.26 8.59
CA VAL A 50 0.75 8.39 7.97
C VAL A 50 -0.64 8.53 8.58
N LEU A 51 -1.39 7.43 8.69
CA LEU A 51 -2.73 7.43 9.30
C LEU A 51 -2.69 7.94 10.74
N LYS A 52 -1.72 7.46 11.54
CA LYS A 52 -1.51 7.93 12.92
C LYS A 52 -1.20 9.42 12.98
N ALA A 53 -0.41 9.93 12.04
CA ALA A 53 -0.12 11.36 11.97
C ALA A 53 -1.38 12.19 11.66
N LEU A 54 -2.29 11.70 10.80
CA LEU A 54 -3.58 12.37 10.54
C LEU A 54 -4.46 12.39 11.79
N GLU A 55 -4.50 11.30 12.55
CA GLU A 55 -5.24 11.20 13.82
C GLU A 55 -4.66 12.16 14.87
N ASP A 56 -3.34 12.15 15.07
CA ASP A 56 -2.65 12.96 16.08
C ASP A 56 -2.78 14.47 15.84
N ASN A 57 -2.95 14.86 14.57
CA ASN A 57 -3.16 16.26 14.18
C ASN A 57 -4.66 16.63 14.09
N GLY A 58 -5.58 15.71 14.41
CA GLY A 58 -7.02 15.98 14.43
C GLY A 58 -7.64 16.26 13.06
N ILE A 59 -6.99 15.83 11.97
CA ILE A 59 -7.41 16.10 10.59
C ILE A 59 -7.92 14.85 9.85
N ALA A 60 -7.89 13.68 10.50
CA ALA A 60 -8.31 12.42 9.91
C ALA A 60 -9.75 12.45 9.37
N GLU A 61 -10.70 13.04 10.09
CA GLU A 61 -12.12 13.13 9.68
C GLU A 61 -12.34 13.95 8.39
N ASN A 62 -11.44 14.89 8.10
CA ASN A 62 -11.50 15.75 6.93
C ASN A 62 -10.46 15.37 5.87
N THR A 63 -9.89 14.17 5.94
CA THR A 63 -8.87 13.68 5.01
C THR A 63 -9.37 12.43 4.29
N ILE A 64 -9.42 12.49 2.96
CA ILE A 64 -9.65 11.30 2.14
C ILE A 64 -8.30 10.62 1.87
N VAL A 65 -8.19 9.35 2.26
CA VAL A 65 -7.02 8.53 1.97
C VAL A 65 -7.40 7.47 0.93
N VAL A 66 -6.61 7.42 -0.15
CA VAL A 66 -6.74 6.43 -1.21
C VAL A 66 -5.42 5.65 -1.27
N PHE A 67 -5.50 4.33 -1.11
CA PHE A 67 -4.38 3.43 -1.28
C PHE A 67 -4.63 2.53 -2.48
N THR A 68 -3.68 2.45 -3.40
CA THR A 68 -3.77 1.67 -4.64
C THR A 68 -2.37 1.24 -5.11
N SER A 69 -2.34 0.28 -6.03
CA SER A 69 -1.17 -0.08 -6.83
C SER A 69 -1.23 0.62 -8.20
N ASP A 70 -0.11 0.61 -8.94
CA ASP A 70 0.01 1.08 -10.32
C ASP A 70 -0.39 0.02 -11.35
N ASN A 71 -0.08 -1.25 -11.05
CA ASN A 71 -0.39 -2.41 -11.88
C ASN A 71 -0.50 -3.71 -11.04
N GLY A 72 -0.74 -4.83 -11.72
CA GLY A 72 -0.80 -6.17 -11.12
C GLY A 72 0.58 -6.73 -10.74
N PRO A 73 0.66 -7.91 -10.10
CA PRO A 73 1.92 -8.49 -9.66
C PRO A 73 2.79 -8.92 -10.86
N TRP A 74 4.11 -8.75 -10.75
CA TRP A 74 5.04 -9.20 -11.77
C TRP A 74 5.41 -10.69 -11.62
N LEU A 75 4.46 -11.57 -11.96
CA LEU A 75 4.53 -13.02 -11.73
C LEU A 75 5.80 -13.70 -12.30
N SER A 76 6.42 -13.13 -13.35
CA SER A 76 7.66 -13.67 -13.93
C SER A 76 8.88 -13.59 -13.00
N TYR A 77 8.81 -12.83 -11.91
CA TYR A 77 9.90 -12.69 -10.93
C TYR A 77 9.85 -13.74 -9.79
N GLY A 78 9.00 -14.77 -9.92
CA GLY A 78 8.95 -15.92 -9.01
C GLY A 78 8.56 -15.51 -7.59
N ASP A 79 9.30 -16.02 -6.59
CA ASP A 79 9.03 -15.81 -5.16
C ASP A 79 9.27 -14.35 -4.68
N HIS A 80 9.75 -13.48 -5.58
CA HIS A 80 9.93 -12.05 -5.35
C HIS A 80 8.78 -11.22 -5.94
N ALA A 81 7.62 -11.83 -6.18
CA ALA A 81 6.44 -11.19 -6.73
C ALA A 81 5.22 -11.33 -5.79
N GLY A 82 4.24 -10.44 -6.00
CA GLY A 82 2.94 -10.55 -5.35
C GLY A 82 2.08 -11.65 -5.95
N SER A 83 0.87 -11.80 -5.43
CA SER A 83 -0.11 -12.78 -5.91
C SER A 83 -1.20 -12.09 -6.73
N SER A 84 -1.66 -12.74 -7.81
CA SER A 84 -2.83 -12.30 -8.58
C SER A 84 -4.15 -12.76 -7.94
N GLY A 85 -4.07 -13.49 -6.82
CA GLY A 85 -5.22 -14.07 -6.14
C GLY A 85 -6.01 -15.00 -7.06
N ILE A 86 -7.33 -14.78 -7.14
CA ILE A 86 -8.23 -15.54 -8.03
C ILE A 86 -8.21 -15.04 -9.48
N PHE A 87 -7.53 -13.92 -9.74
CA PHE A 87 -7.52 -13.30 -11.05
C PHE A 87 -6.42 -13.87 -11.93
N ARG A 88 -6.70 -13.85 -13.24
CA ARG A 88 -5.81 -14.37 -14.27
C ARG A 88 -4.75 -13.32 -14.65
N GLU A 89 -3.54 -13.82 -14.91
CA GLU A 89 -2.37 -13.08 -15.42
C GLU A 89 -1.77 -12.08 -14.41
N GLY A 90 -0.97 -11.11 -14.87
CA GLY A 90 -0.16 -10.21 -14.04
C GLY A 90 0.45 -9.07 -14.86
N LYS A 91 1.48 -8.41 -14.32
CA LYS A 91 2.15 -7.26 -14.95
C LYS A 91 2.49 -7.48 -16.42
N GLY A 92 2.10 -6.52 -17.26
CA GLY A 92 2.42 -6.52 -18.69
C GLY A 92 1.41 -7.27 -19.55
N THR A 93 0.21 -7.52 -19.03
CA THR A 93 -0.86 -8.21 -19.75
C THR A 93 -2.11 -7.33 -19.86
N ALA A 94 -3.06 -7.71 -20.71
CA ALA A 94 -4.36 -7.04 -20.74
C ALA A 94 -5.35 -7.61 -19.70
N GLY A 95 -4.90 -8.55 -18.86
CA GLY A 95 -5.71 -9.24 -17.85
C GLY A 95 -6.25 -8.30 -16.78
N LYS A 96 -7.37 -8.69 -16.16
CA LYS A 96 -8.07 -7.85 -15.17
C LYS A 96 -7.15 -7.42 -14.03
N VAL A 97 -6.33 -8.31 -13.50
CA VAL A 97 -5.46 -7.99 -12.35
C VAL A 97 -4.38 -6.96 -12.66
N ASP A 98 -3.97 -6.81 -13.92
CA ASP A 98 -3.00 -5.79 -14.29
C ASP A 98 -3.62 -4.38 -14.28
N LYS A 99 -4.93 -4.31 -14.53
CA LYS A 99 -5.69 -3.06 -14.68
C LYS A 99 -6.55 -2.72 -13.48
N GLU A 100 -6.95 -3.72 -12.70
CA GLU A 100 -7.76 -3.60 -11.49
C GLU A 100 -6.83 -3.70 -10.29
N CYS A 101 -6.38 -2.54 -9.81
CA CYS A 101 -5.73 -2.43 -8.51
C CYS A 101 -6.80 -2.39 -7.42
N HIS A 102 -6.60 -3.12 -6.33
CA HIS A 102 -7.48 -3.01 -5.17
C HIS A 102 -7.32 -1.61 -4.57
N VAL A 103 -8.35 -0.77 -4.77
CA VAL A 103 -8.41 0.55 -4.16
C VAL A 103 -9.03 0.42 -2.78
N LEU A 104 -8.28 0.74 -1.74
CA LEU A 104 -8.81 0.99 -0.41
C LEU A 104 -9.04 2.49 -0.27
N SER A 105 -10.31 2.91 -0.26
CA SER A 105 -10.69 4.30 0.02
C SER A 105 -11.30 4.37 1.43
N ASN A 106 -10.80 5.31 2.23
CA ASN A 106 -11.29 5.51 3.58
C ASN A 106 -12.44 6.53 3.56
N ILE A 107 -13.69 6.05 3.55
CA ILE A 107 -14.80 6.74 4.21
C ILE A 107 -15.00 5.97 5.51
N GLN A 108 -14.30 6.42 6.57
CA GLN A 108 -14.51 6.07 7.98
C GLN A 108 -15.16 4.68 8.23
N ASN A 109 -14.35 3.62 8.31
CA ASN A 109 -14.54 2.39 9.14
C ASN A 109 -13.90 1.08 8.62
N LYS A 110 -13.11 1.06 7.54
CA LYS A 110 -12.68 -0.24 6.94
C LYS A 110 -11.20 -0.55 6.86
N LEU A 111 -10.32 0.23 7.51
CA LEU A 111 -8.88 -0.06 7.54
C LEU A 111 -8.44 -1.03 8.66
N ARG A 112 -9.35 -1.47 9.56
CA ARG A 112 -9.02 -2.46 10.60
C ARG A 112 -9.18 -3.93 10.20
N ARG A 113 -9.58 -4.24 8.96
CA ARG A 113 -9.83 -5.63 8.51
C ARG A 113 -9.61 -5.81 7.01
N VAL A 114 -8.42 -5.53 6.48
CA VAL A 114 -7.93 -6.21 5.26
C VAL A 114 -6.41 -6.23 5.30
N LEU A 115 -5.84 -7.11 6.13
CA LEU A 115 -4.58 -7.81 5.92
C LEU A 115 -4.70 -9.20 6.56
#